data_AF-A0A0D2MV13-F1
#
_entry.id   AF-A0A0D2MV13-F1
#
_cell.length_a   1.000
_cell.length_b   1.000
_cell.length_c   1.000
_cell.angle_alpha   90.00
_cell.angle_beta   90.00
_cell.angle_gamma   90.00
#
_symmetry.space_group_name_H-M   'P 1'
#
loop_
_entity.id
_entity.type
_entity.pdbx_description
1 polymer ?
#
loop_
_entity_poly.entity_id
_entity_poly.type
_entity_poly.pdbx_seq_one_letter_code
_entity_poly.pdbx_strand_id
1 'polypeptide(L)'
;NPQAQSNKIDVHGLRPREAFDRIERGIVQANREKRTTVYVIVGKGLHSANQEPVLKPAVIRELQRLKIPCEVNPRNPGQLVVTLPKPTRP
;
A
#
# COMPACT_ATOMS: atom_id res chain seq x y z
N ASN A 1 8.89 -3.77 -20.32
CA ASN A 1 7.91 -4.77 -19.83
C ASN A 1 6.80 -4.04 -19.06
N PRO A 2 5.59 -3.86 -19.61
CA PRO A 2 4.58 -2.96 -19.05
C PRO A 2 3.69 -3.56 -17.94
N GLN A 3 3.91 -4.82 -17.52
CA GLN A 3 3.08 -5.47 -16.49
C GLN A 3 3.17 -4.84 -15.07
N ALA A 4 4.05 -3.87 -14.84
CA ALA A 4 4.28 -3.25 -13.53
C ALA A 4 3.39 -2.04 -13.20
N GLN A 5 2.56 -1.56 -14.14
CA GLN A 5 1.77 -0.33 -13.93
C GLN A 5 0.38 -0.55 -13.30
N SER A 6 -0.18 -1.76 -13.35
CA SER A 6 -1.59 -2.01 -12.99
C SER A 6 -1.88 -2.12 -11.49
N ASN A 7 -0.87 -2.27 -10.62
CA ASN A 7 -1.08 -2.53 -9.17
C ASN A 7 -0.71 -1.35 -8.28
N LYS A 8 -0.66 -0.15 -8.85
CA LYS A 8 -0.36 1.06 -8.08
C LYS A 8 -1.65 1.58 -7.47
N ILE A 9 -1.79 1.42 -6.16
CA ILE A 9 -2.89 2.00 -5.40
C ILE A 9 -2.41 3.37 -4.92
N ASP A 10 -2.96 4.39 -5.54
CA ASP A 10 -2.68 5.76 -5.15
C ASP A 10 -3.64 6.21 -4.05
N VAL A 11 -3.07 6.58 -2.90
CA VAL A 11 -3.80 7.03 -1.70
C VAL A 11 -3.24 8.35 -1.18
N HIS A 12 -2.52 9.11 -2.02
CA HIS A 12 -1.95 10.39 -1.61
C HIS A 12 -3.07 11.37 -1.27
N GLY A 13 -2.93 12.10 -0.16
CA GLY A 13 -3.91 13.09 0.27
C GLY A 13 -5.24 12.52 0.79
N LEU A 14 -5.43 11.19 0.82
CA LEU A 14 -6.59 10.57 1.43
C LEU A 14 -6.46 10.49 2.95
N ARG A 15 -7.61 10.47 3.63
CA ARG A 15 -7.71 10.19 5.07
C ARG A 15 -7.20 8.76 5.34
N PRO A 16 -6.66 8.46 6.55
CA PRO A 16 -6.24 7.10 6.93
C PRO A 16 -7.27 6.02 6.67
N ARG A 17 -8.54 6.33 6.92
CA ARG A 17 -9.66 5.42 6.73
C ARG A 17 -9.94 5.13 5.24
N GLU A 18 -9.93 6.18 4.41
CA GLU A 18 -10.13 6.08 2.95
C GLU A 18 -8.96 5.37 2.27
N ALA A 19 -7.74 5.65 2.71
CA ALA A 19 -6.56 4.98 2.19
C ALA A 19 -6.59 3.49 2.51
N PHE A 20 -7.01 3.11 3.72
CA PHE A 20 -7.13 1.70 4.10
C PHE A 20 -8.16 0.98 3.22
N ASP A 21 -9.33 1.57 3.01
CA ASP A 21 -10.38 1.01 2.16
C ASP A 21 -9.90 0.82 0.70
N ARG A 22 -9.17 1.81 0.16
CA ARG A 22 -8.55 1.71 -1.18
C ARG A 22 -7.49 0.62 -1.25
N ILE A 23 -6.63 0.52 -0.23
CA ILE A 23 -5.57 -0.51 -0.15
C ILE A 23 -6.21 -1.89 -0.09
N GLU A 24 -7.20 -2.09 0.77
CA GLU A 24 -7.90 -3.37 0.94
C GLU A 24 -8.55 -3.81 -0.37
N ARG A 25 -9.31 -2.93 -1.03
CA ARG A 25 -9.93 -3.22 -2.34
C ARG A 25 -8.89 -3.61 -3.38
N GLY A 26 -7.78 -2.88 -3.46
CA GLY A 26 -6.75 -3.18 -4.44
C GLY A 26 -5.96 -4.46 -4.10
N ILE A 27 -5.78 -4.80 -2.83
CA ILE A 27 -5.24 -6.09 -2.39
C ILE A 27 -6.18 -7.23 -2.79
N VAL A 28 -7.48 -7.10 -2.53
CA VAL A 28 -8.50 -8.10 -2.91
C VAL A 28 -8.52 -8.28 -4.42
N GLN A 29 -8.48 -7.19 -5.18
CA GLN A 29 -8.43 -7.25 -6.64
C GLN A 29 -7.14 -7.90 -7.14
N ALA A 30 -5.98 -7.51 -6.61
CA ALA A 30 -4.71 -8.12 -6.95
C ALA A 30 -4.68 -9.63 -6.61
N ASN A 31 -5.28 -10.03 -5.49
CA ASN A 31 -5.41 -11.44 -5.12
C ASN A 31 -6.33 -12.20 -6.11
N ARG A 32 -7.45 -11.61 -6.51
CA ARG A 32 -8.34 -12.16 -7.56
C ARG A 32 -7.61 -12.30 -8.90
N GLU A 33 -6.77 -11.34 -9.23
CA GLU A 33 -5.91 -11.35 -10.43
C GLU A 33 -4.66 -12.24 -10.27
N LYS A 34 -4.55 -13.00 -9.17
CA LYS A 34 -3.41 -13.89 -8.84
C LYS A 34 -2.06 -13.19 -8.84
N ARG A 35 -2.04 -11.91 -8.46
CA ARG A 35 -0.83 -11.10 -8.36
C ARG A 35 -0.17 -11.26 -7.00
N THR A 36 1.15 -11.17 -7.01
CA THR A 36 1.99 -11.35 -5.82
C THR A 36 2.42 -10.04 -5.17
N THR A 37 2.26 -8.91 -5.86
CA THR A 37 2.84 -7.63 -5.42
C THR A 37 1.94 -6.45 -5.78
N VAL A 38 1.75 -5.56 -4.81
CA VAL A 38 0.95 -4.34 -4.91
C VAL A 38 1.80 -3.15 -4.45
N TYR A 39 1.69 -2.03 -5.14
CA TYR A 39 2.44 -0.81 -4.83
C TYR A 39 1.48 0.23 -4.28
N VAL A 40 1.61 0.60 -3.01
CA VAL A 40 0.77 1.63 -2.39
C VAL A 40 1.52 2.96 -2.37
N ILE A 41 0.94 4.01 -2.95
CA ILE A 41 1.52 5.35 -2.98
C ILE A 41 0.83 6.20 -1.91
N VAL A 42 1.49 6.35 -0.76
CA VAL A 42 1.01 7.15 0.40
C VAL A 42 1.39 8.62 0.30
N GLY A 43 2.25 9.01 -0.66
CA GLY A 43 2.77 10.36 -0.78
C GLY A 43 3.99 10.61 0.13
N LYS A 44 4.89 11.51 -0.30
CA LYS A 44 6.22 11.66 0.32
C LYS A 44 6.24 12.44 1.64
N GLY A 45 5.13 13.02 2.09
CA GLY A 45 5.07 13.85 3.32
C GLY A 45 5.97 15.09 3.30
N LEU A 46 6.56 15.44 2.14
CA LEU A 46 7.58 16.48 1.98
C LEU A 46 7.04 17.92 2.10
N HIS A 47 5.73 18.12 2.33
CA HIS A 47 5.12 19.44 2.47
C HIS A 47 4.06 19.47 3.58
N SER A 48 4.32 18.84 4.72
CA SER A 48 3.41 18.88 5.87
C SER A 48 3.86 19.91 6.90
N ALA A 49 3.58 21.20 6.64
CA ALA A 49 3.64 22.23 7.68
C ALA A 49 2.41 22.17 8.62
N ASN A 50 1.33 21.46 8.26
CA ASN A 50 0.07 21.48 9.01
C ASN A 50 -0.77 20.18 8.98
N GLN A 51 -0.27 19.06 8.46
CA GLN A 51 -1.04 17.82 8.35
C GLN A 51 -0.16 16.62 8.65
N GLU A 52 -0.26 16.15 9.90
CA GLU A 52 0.51 15.05 10.47
C GLU A 52 0.57 13.84 9.51
N PRO A 53 1.76 13.32 9.20
CA PRO A 53 1.94 12.14 8.36
C PRO A 53 1.56 10.86 9.12
N VAL A 54 0.36 10.81 9.71
CA VAL A 54 -0.20 9.64 10.40
C VAL A 54 -0.60 8.53 9.43
N LEU A 55 -0.76 8.85 8.13
CA LEU A 55 -1.18 7.89 7.11
C LEU A 55 -0.20 6.72 6.96
N LYS A 56 1.08 7.05 6.76
CA LYS A 56 2.14 6.05 6.53
C LYS A 56 2.32 5.09 7.72
N PRO A 57 2.49 5.56 8.97
CA PRO A 57 2.59 4.65 10.11
C PRO A 57 1.28 3.91 10.39
N ALA A 58 0.09 4.50 10.16
CA ALA A 58 -1.18 3.80 10.33
C ALA A 58 -1.31 2.60 9.38
N VAL A 59 -0.99 2.79 8.10
CA VAL A 59 -1.02 1.71 7.10
C VAL A 59 0.00 0.62 7.44
N ILE A 60 1.23 0.99 7.80
CA ILE A 60 2.26 0.02 8.18
C ILE A 60 1.82 -0.80 9.40
N ARG A 61 1.26 -0.17 10.44
CA ARG A 61 0.80 -0.87 11.65
C ARG A 61 -0.31 -1.86 11.34
N GLU A 62 -1.25 -1.51 10.47
CA GLU A 62 -2.35 -2.40 10.10
C GLU A 62 -1.87 -3.57 9.24
N LEU A 63 -0.96 -3.34 8.28
CA LEU A 63 -0.35 -4.41 7.49
C LEU A 63 0.49 -5.36 8.36
N GLN A 64 1.24 -4.82 9.34
CA GLN A 64 1.94 -5.62 10.35
C GLN A 64 0.97 -6.46 11.18
N ARG A 65 -0.18 -5.90 11.58
CA ARG A 65 -1.23 -6.62 12.33
C ARG A 65 -1.82 -7.77 11.51
N LEU A 66 -1.98 -7.57 10.20
CA LEU A 66 -2.43 -8.59 9.25
C LEU A 66 -1.33 -9.59 8.85
N LYS A 67 -0.11 -9.45 9.38
CA LYS A 67 1.09 -10.22 8.99
C LYS A 67 1.39 -10.17 7.49
N ILE A 68 1.01 -9.09 6.83
CA ILE A 68 1.28 -8.89 5.40
C ILE A 68 2.65 -8.22 5.28
N PRO A 69 3.62 -8.82 4.57
CA PRO A 69 4.92 -8.21 4.36
C PRO A 69 4.78 -6.93 3.53
N CYS A 70 5.15 -5.80 4.14
CA CYS A 70 5.19 -4.50 3.49
C CYS A 70 6.55 -3.84 3.70
N GLU A 71 7.12 -3.29 2.64
CA GLU A 71 8.42 -2.63 2.64
C GLU A 71 8.29 -1.22 2.10
N VAL A 72 8.98 -0.25 2.71
CA VAL A 72 9.06 1.11 2.15
C VAL A 72 10.08 1.09 1.03
N ASN A 73 9.75 1.65 -0.13
CA ASN A 73 10.72 1.79 -1.21
C ASN A 73 11.81 2.79 -0.79
N PRO A 74 13.09 2.39 -0.71
CA PRO A 74 14.18 3.28 -0.30
C PRO A 74 14.41 4.44 -1.28
N ARG A 75 14.03 4.28 -2.56
CA ARG A 75 14.11 5.35 -3.57
C ARG A 75 12.92 6.30 -3.53
N ASN A 76 11.78 5.87 -2.99
CA ASN A 76 10.54 6.64 -2.93
C ASN A 76 9.88 6.45 -1.56
N PRO A 77 10.16 7.32 -0.57
CA PRO A 77 9.61 7.16 0.77
C PRO A 77 8.08 7.27 0.82
N GLY A 78 7.44 7.80 -0.23
CA GLY A 78 6.00 7.82 -0.40
C GLY A 78 5.40 6.58 -1.06
N GLN A 79 6.20 5.53 -1.30
CA GLN A 79 5.75 4.28 -1.90
C GLN A 79 6.05 3.11 -0.96
N LEU A 80 5.03 2.29 -0.71
CA LEU A 80 5.09 1.03 0.00
C LEU A 80 4.93 -0.10 -1.01
N VAL A 81 5.77 -1.12 -0.92
CA VAL A 81 5.69 -2.35 -1.67
C VAL A 81 5.06 -3.38 -0.75
N VAL A 82 3.87 -3.84 -1.08
CA VAL A 82 3.13 -4.85 -0.32
C VAL A 82 3.21 -6.16 -1.09
N THR A 83 3.77 -7.18 -0.46
CA THR A 83 3.85 -8.52 -1.04
C THR A 83 2.68 -9.33 -0.52
N LEU A 84 1.81 -9.76 -1.44
CA LEU A 84 0.65 -10.57 -1.09
C LEU A 84 1.10 -12.02 -0.88
N PRO A 85 0.73 -12.66 0.25
CA PRO A 85 0.92 -14.08 0.37
C PRO A 85 0.08 -14.76 -0.71
N LYS A 86 0.70 -15.65 -1.49
CA LYS A 86 -0.03 -16.49 -2.45
C LYS A 86 -1.16 -17.16 -1.67
N PRO A 87 -2.40 -17.20 -2.17
CA PRO A 87 -3.45 -17.97 -1.51
C PRO A 87 -2.94 -19.41 -1.44
N THR A 88 -2.53 -19.84 -0.24
CA THR A 88 -2.19 -21.22 0.05
C THR A 88 -3.49 -21.98 -0.11
N ARG A 89 -3.62 -22.62 -1.27
CA ARG A 89 -4.70 -23.55 -1.56
C ARG A 89 -4.68 -24.61 -0.45
N PRO A 90 -5.80 -24.88 0.24
CA PRO A 90 -5.90 -26.02 1.14
C PRO A 90 -5.73 -27.33 0.37
#